data_AF-A0A0N5A554-F1
#
_entry.id   AF-A0A0N5A554-F1
#
_cell.length_a   1.000
_cell.length_b   1.000
_cell.length_c   1.000
_cell.angle_alpha   90.00
_cell.angle_beta   90.00
_cell.angle_gamma   90.00
#
_symmetry.space_group_name_H-M   'P 1'
#
loop_
_entity.id
_entity.type
_entity.pdbx_description
1 polymer ?
#
loop_
_entity_poly.entity_id
_entity_poly.type
_entity_poly.pdbx_seq_one_letter_code
_entity_poly.pdbx_strand_id
1 'polypeptide(L)'
;MSSKQVSNIVEEENKKEVPAGKPKSGKWWKPEVKKFSSIIKNKAITRKTWDKKVEERKRLEAVKRLQQEMKDQIIEKKRLAQEKREEKKRRQEENTKKNEIVQVIKNTEKLRRMKKKDLRKLVKRDTN
;
A
#
# COMPACT_ATOMS: atom_id res chain seq x y z
N MET A 1 34.25 31.35 45.66
CA MET A 1 34.08 31.01 44.23
C MET A 1 34.80 32.05 43.41
N SER A 2 35.61 31.63 42.43
CA SER A 2 36.54 32.50 41.72
C SER A 2 35.80 33.59 40.93
N SER A 3 36.22 34.85 41.06
CA SER A 3 35.62 36.02 40.41
C SER A 3 35.49 35.86 38.88
N LYS A 4 36.40 35.09 38.28
CA LYS A 4 36.41 34.75 36.85
C LYS A 4 35.29 33.79 36.41
N GLN A 5 34.75 32.98 37.32
CA GLN A 5 33.63 32.10 37.01
C GLN A 5 32.30 32.84 37.07
N VAL A 6 32.18 33.79 38.00
CA VAL A 6 30.99 34.65 38.12
C VAL A 6 30.91 35.61 36.93
N SER A 7 32.03 36.16 36.45
CA SER A 7 32.06 37.03 35.28
C SER A 7 31.61 36.34 33.98
N ASN A 8 32.01 35.07 33.77
CA ASN A 8 31.60 34.31 32.57
C ASN A 8 30.09 33.99 32.56
N ILE A 9 29.49 33.71 33.71
CA ILE A 9 28.04 33.45 33.82
C ILE A 9 27.24 34.73 33.54
N VAL A 10 27.73 35.88 34.03
CA VAL A 10 27.09 37.19 33.79
C VAL A 10 27.23 37.64 32.32
N GLU A 11 28.29 37.25 31.62
CA GLU A 11 28.47 37.54 30.18
C GLU A 11 27.58 36.67 29.26
N GLU A 12 27.26 35.43 29.64
CA GLU A 12 26.35 34.57 28.86
C GLU A 12 24.88 35.01 28.96
N GLU A 13 24.42 35.49 30.13
CA GLU A 13 23.04 35.98 30.30
C GLU A 13 22.77 37.32 29.60
N ASN A 14 23.81 38.11 29.28
CA ASN A 14 23.67 39.46 28.72
C ASN A 14 23.83 39.55 27.20
N LYS A 15 23.86 38.41 26.49
CA LYS A 15 23.58 38.40 25.04
C LYS A 15 22.07 38.53 24.83
N LYS A 16 21.56 39.76 25.00
CA LYS A 16 20.22 40.12 24.55
C LYS A 16 20.16 39.87 23.05
N GLU A 17 19.53 38.77 22.65
CA GLU A 17 19.23 38.51 21.24
C GLU A 17 18.48 39.72 20.71
N VAL A 18 19.05 40.41 19.72
CA VAL A 18 18.39 41.57 19.11
C VAL A 18 17.06 41.07 18.54
N PRO A 19 15.91 41.59 19.02
CA PRO A 19 14.62 41.08 18.58
C PRO A 19 14.46 41.35 17.09
N ALA A 20 14.14 40.31 16.31
CA ALA A 20 13.88 40.45 14.89
C ALA A 20 12.64 41.35 14.67
N GLY A 21 12.77 42.33 13.76
CA GLY A 21 11.66 43.21 13.39
C GLY A 21 10.51 42.42 12.76
N LYS A 22 9.28 42.67 13.21
CA LYS A 22 8.08 42.05 12.62
C LYS A 22 7.64 42.86 11.39
N PRO A 23 7.32 42.21 10.26
CA PRO A 23 6.81 42.90 9.08
C PRO A 23 5.35 43.32 9.34
N LYS A 24 4.93 44.44 8.72
CA LYS A 24 3.58 45.01 8.91
C LYS A 24 2.44 44.02 8.60
N SER A 25 2.67 43.08 7.69
CA SER A 25 1.72 42.03 7.27
C SER A 25 1.68 40.80 8.20
N GLY A 26 2.58 40.71 9.19
CA GLY A 26 2.72 39.55 10.09
C GLY A 26 3.25 38.28 9.42
N LYS A 27 3.33 38.23 8.08
CA LYS A 27 3.89 37.10 7.32
C LYS A 27 5.29 37.44 6.83
N TRP A 28 6.24 36.64 7.27
CA TRP A 28 7.63 36.74 6.87
C TRP A 28 7.93 35.76 5.73
N TRP A 29 8.59 36.23 4.67
CA TRP A 29 8.78 35.48 3.43
C TRP A 29 9.93 34.44 3.47
N LYS A 30 10.81 34.51 4.48
CA LYS A 30 11.95 33.59 4.71
C LYS A 30 11.84 32.86 6.06
N PRO A 31 11.40 31.59 6.14
CA PRO A 31 11.27 30.92 7.43
C PRO A 31 12.62 30.90 8.18
N GLU A 32 12.57 30.96 9.51
CA GLU A 32 13.76 30.92 10.35
C GLU A 32 14.46 29.57 10.20
N VAL A 33 15.69 29.58 9.68
CA VAL A 33 16.50 28.37 9.52
C VAL A 33 17.41 28.25 10.74
N LYS A 34 17.11 27.28 11.61
CA LYS A 34 17.97 26.96 12.75
C LYS A 34 19.29 26.35 12.26
N LYS A 35 20.42 26.79 12.82
CA LYS A 35 21.75 26.23 12.52
C LYS A 35 21.81 24.77 12.96
N PHE A 36 22.47 23.89 12.21
CA PHE A 36 22.64 22.48 12.56
C PHE A 36 23.31 22.25 13.93
N SER A 37 24.09 23.23 14.42
CA SER A 37 24.71 23.23 15.75
C SER A 37 23.71 23.45 16.91
N SER A 38 22.51 24.00 16.63
CA SER A 38 21.43 24.14 17.63
C SER A 38 20.75 22.81 17.95
N ILE A 39 20.99 21.77 17.15
CA ILE A 39 20.56 20.41 17.44
C ILE A 39 21.46 19.91 18.57
N ILE A 40 20.94 19.92 19.79
CA ILE A 40 21.61 19.36 20.97
C ILE A 40 21.82 17.86 20.74
N LYS A 41 23.01 17.49 20.30
CA LYS A 41 23.45 16.10 20.19
C LYS A 41 23.80 15.59 21.58
N ASN A 42 22.79 15.28 22.40
CA ASN A 42 23.00 14.67 23.71
C ASN A 42 23.77 13.35 23.54
N LYS A 43 25.09 13.39 23.73
CA LYS A 43 26.01 12.26 23.55
C LYS A 43 25.78 11.14 24.57
N ALA A 44 25.04 11.40 25.65
CA ALA A 44 24.68 10.43 26.68
C ALA A 44 23.47 9.51 26.32
N ILE A 45 22.77 9.77 25.20
CA ILE A 45 21.67 8.91 24.68
C ILE A 45 22.21 7.84 23.70
N THR A 46 23.51 7.83 23.42
CA THR A 46 24.05 7.29 22.15
C THR A 46 24.12 5.77 22.02
N ARG A 47 23.86 4.96 23.06
CA ARG A 47 23.77 3.49 22.92
C ARG A 47 22.70 2.91 23.84
N LYS A 48 21.66 2.32 23.25
CA LYS A 48 20.67 1.52 23.99
C LYS A 48 21.38 0.38 24.71
N THR A 49 21.01 0.13 25.97
CA THR A 49 21.47 -1.06 26.70
C THR A 49 21.08 -2.34 25.94
N TRP A 50 21.80 -3.42 26.17
CA TRP A 50 21.55 -4.69 25.49
C TRP A 50 20.11 -5.17 25.69
N ASP A 51 19.57 -5.05 26.90
CA ASP A 51 18.21 -5.47 27.23
C ASP A 51 17.16 -4.72 26.42
N LYS A 52 17.32 -3.40 26.25
CA LYS A 52 16.44 -2.59 25.40
C LYS A 52 16.49 -3.03 23.94
N LYS A 53 17.67 -3.45 23.44
CA LYS A 53 17.80 -3.99 22.07
C LYS A 53 17.13 -5.36 21.94
N VAL A 54 17.20 -6.21 22.96
CA VAL A 54 16.51 -7.51 22.98
C VAL A 54 15.00 -7.31 23.00
N GLU A 55 14.51 -6.39 23.83
CA GLU A 55 13.09 -6.07 23.91
C GLU A 55 12.56 -5.50 22.59
N GLU A 56 13.29 -4.57 21.96
CA GLU A 56 12.92 -4.04 20.64
C GLU A 56 12.90 -5.13 19.56
N ARG A 57 13.86 -6.05 19.57
CA ARG A 57 13.87 -7.19 18.64
C ARG A 57 12.63 -8.07 18.84
N LYS A 58 12.28 -8.42 20.09
CA LYS A 58 11.07 -9.18 20.40
C LYS A 58 9.79 -8.47 19.95
N ARG A 59 9.70 -7.16 20.18
CA ARG A 59 8.56 -6.34 19.71
C ARG A 59 8.46 -6.34 18.19
N LEU A 60 9.57 -6.15 17.49
CA LEU A 60 9.61 -6.18 16.02
C LEU A 60 9.23 -7.55 15.45
N GLU A 61 9.69 -8.62 16.08
CA GLU A 61 9.34 -9.99 15.70
C GLU A 61 7.84 -10.26 15.85
N ALA A 62 7.25 -9.84 16.98
CA ALA A 62 5.81 -9.95 17.21
C ALA A 62 5.00 -9.17 16.16
N VAL A 63 5.40 -7.93 15.84
CA VAL A 63 4.76 -7.12 14.80
C VAL A 63 4.88 -7.77 13.41
N LYS A 64 6.06 -8.30 13.06
CA LYS A 64 6.26 -8.99 11.78
C LYS A 64 5.41 -10.24 11.66
N ARG A 65 5.31 -11.03 12.73
CA ARG A 65 4.46 -12.22 12.78
C ARG A 65 3.00 -11.85 12.54
N LEU A 66 2.49 -10.84 13.25
CA LEU A 66 1.13 -10.35 13.07
C LEU A 66 0.89 -9.85 11.63
N GLN A 67 1.84 -9.09 11.08
CA GLN A 67 1.76 -8.62 9.70
C GLN A 67 1.70 -9.77 8.70
N GLN A 68 2.49 -10.83 8.93
CA GLN A 68 2.51 -12.01 8.07
C GLN A 68 1.19 -12.77 8.15
N GLU A 69 0.67 -13.01 9.35
CA GLU A 69 -0.64 -13.64 9.58
C GLU A 69 -1.76 -12.86 8.85
N MET A 70 -1.76 -11.52 8.90
CA MET A 70 -2.73 -10.70 8.15
C MET A 70 -2.60 -10.87 6.63
N LYS A 71 -1.37 -10.91 6.10
CA LYS A 71 -1.13 -11.11 4.66
C LYS A 71 -1.61 -12.48 4.21
N ASP A 72 -1.28 -13.52 4.98
CA ASP A 72 -1.63 -14.90 4.66
C ASP A 72 -3.16 -15.07 4.66
N GLN A 73 -3.88 -14.46 5.60
CA GLN A 73 -5.35 -14.43 5.60
C GLN A 73 -5.93 -13.75 4.34
N ILE A 74 -5.35 -12.63 3.90
CA ILE A 74 -5.79 -11.93 2.69
C ILE A 74 -5.54 -12.78 1.44
N ILE A 75 -4.38 -13.41 1.36
CA ILE A 75 -4.00 -14.28 0.24
C ILE A 75 -4.94 -15.49 0.17
N GLU A 76 -5.19 -16.14 1.30
CA GLU A 76 -6.07 -17.30 1.38
C GLU A 76 -7.50 -16.93 0.94
N LYS A 77 -8.02 -15.80 1.43
CA LYS A 77 -9.35 -15.31 1.04
C LYS A 77 -9.44 -15.03 -0.46
N LYS A 78 -8.38 -14.48 -1.06
CA LYS A 78 -8.33 -14.24 -2.52
C LYS A 78 -8.26 -15.55 -3.31
N ARG A 79 -7.45 -16.52 -2.86
CA ARG A 79 -7.33 -17.84 -3.48
C ARG A 79 -8.68 -18.57 -3.50
N LEU A 80 -9.35 -18.65 -2.34
CA LEU A 80 -10.68 -19.26 -2.23
C LEU A 80 -11.73 -18.55 -3.12
N ALA A 81 -11.64 -17.22 -3.26
CA ALA A 81 -12.54 -16.48 -4.14
C ALA A 81 -12.25 -16.73 -5.64
N GLN A 82 -10.99 -16.94 -6.01
CA GLN A 82 -10.61 -17.33 -7.37
C GLN A 82 -11.10 -18.75 -7.69
N GLU A 83 -10.82 -19.71 -6.82
CA GLU A 83 -11.27 -21.11 -6.97
C GLU A 83 -12.80 -21.20 -7.13
N LYS A 84 -13.56 -20.47 -6.29
CA LYS A 84 -15.03 -20.39 -6.42
C LYS A 84 -15.47 -19.80 -7.75
N ARG A 85 -14.76 -18.79 -8.26
CA ARG A 85 -15.08 -18.16 -9.56
C ARG A 85 -14.81 -19.12 -10.71
N GLU A 86 -13.68 -19.83 -10.66
CA GLU A 86 -13.31 -20.84 -11.65
C GLU A 86 -14.28 -22.01 -11.67
N GLU A 87 -14.66 -22.52 -10.49
CA GLU A 87 -15.66 -23.59 -10.39
C GLU A 87 -17.02 -23.13 -10.92
N LYS A 88 -17.46 -21.91 -10.58
CA LYS A 88 -18.70 -21.34 -11.11
C LYS A 88 -18.63 -21.20 -12.63
N LYS A 89 -17.50 -20.74 -13.17
CA LYS A 89 -17.29 -20.60 -14.61
C LYS A 89 -17.35 -21.98 -15.29
N ARG A 90 -16.67 -22.99 -14.75
CA ARG A 90 -16.69 -24.37 -15.26
C ARG A 90 -18.12 -24.92 -15.26
N ARG A 91 -18.84 -24.77 -14.14
CA ARG A 91 -20.24 -25.20 -14.03
C ARG A 91 -21.15 -24.46 -15.01
N GLN A 92 -20.92 -23.16 -15.23
CA GLN A 92 -21.65 -22.39 -16.22
C GLN A 92 -21.37 -22.90 -17.63
N GLU A 93 -20.11 -23.16 -17.99
CA GLU A 93 -19.74 -23.73 -19.29
C GLU A 93 -20.38 -25.11 -19.52
N GLU A 94 -20.34 -25.99 -18.52
CA GLU A 94 -21.02 -27.30 -18.57
C GLU A 94 -22.53 -27.14 -18.73
N ASN A 95 -23.16 -26.25 -17.96
CA ASN A 95 -24.60 -25.98 -18.06
C ASN A 95 -24.96 -25.35 -19.41
N THR A 96 -24.14 -24.46 -19.96
CA THR A 96 -24.38 -23.90 -21.29
C THR A 96 -24.28 -24.95 -22.38
N LYS A 97 -23.38 -25.93 -22.25
CA LYS A 97 -23.28 -27.07 -23.18
C LYS A 97 -24.50 -27.98 -23.06
N LYS A 98 -24.93 -28.29 -21.83
CA LYS A 98 -26.11 -29.14 -21.57
C LYS A 98 -27.43 -28.50 -21.98
N ASN A 99 -27.57 -27.20 -21.74
CA ASN A 99 -28.79 -26.44 -22.07
C ASN A 99 -28.79 -25.93 -23.52
N GLU A 100 -27.79 -26.28 -24.32
CA GLU A 100 -27.76 -25.85 -25.72
C GLU A 100 -28.84 -26.59 -26.51
N ILE A 101 -29.91 -25.88 -26.84
CA ILE A 101 -30.96 -26.38 -27.72
C ILE A 101 -30.51 -26.18 -29.17
N VAL A 102 -30.21 -27.29 -29.84
CA VAL A 102 -29.77 -27.30 -31.24
C VAL A 102 -30.92 -27.67 -32.17
N GLN A 103 -30.92 -27.08 -33.37
CA GLN A 103 -31.86 -27.44 -34.43
C GLN A 103 -31.14 -28.34 -35.44
N VAL A 104 -31.62 -29.57 -35.62
CA VAL A 104 -31.05 -30.51 -36.59
C VAL A 104 -31.45 -30.09 -38.00
N ILE A 105 -30.46 -29.69 -38.81
CA ILE A 105 -30.67 -29.30 -40.21
C ILE A 105 -30.63 -30.55 -41.09
N LYS A 106 -31.80 -31.06 -41.49
CA LYS A 106 -31.90 -32.26 -42.33
C LYS A 106 -31.51 -32.03 -43.80
N ASN A 107 -31.71 -30.82 -44.34
CA ASN A 107 -31.40 -30.48 -45.73
C ASN A 107 -30.31 -29.40 -45.79
N THR A 108 -29.15 -29.76 -46.33
CA THR A 108 -27.95 -28.92 -46.41
C THR A 108 -27.99 -27.89 -47.53
N GLU A 109 -28.81 -28.07 -48.57
CA GLU A 109 -28.98 -27.08 -49.64
C GLU A 109 -29.53 -25.75 -49.11
N LYS A 110 -30.30 -25.79 -48.02
CA LYS A 110 -30.82 -24.57 -47.36
C LYS A 110 -29.70 -23.65 -46.90
N LEU A 111 -28.59 -24.19 -46.38
CA LEU A 111 -27.42 -23.39 -45.99
C LEU A 111 -26.76 -22.74 -47.21
N ARG A 112 -26.71 -23.45 -48.34
CA ARG A 112 -26.14 -22.94 -49.59
C ARG A 112 -26.97 -21.81 -50.20
N ARG A 113 -28.29 -21.80 -49.94
CA ARG A 113 -29.22 -20.76 -50.39
C ARG A 113 -29.29 -19.54 -49.46
N MET A 114 -28.78 -19.63 -48.23
CA MET A 114 -28.81 -18.52 -47.26
C MET A 114 -27.81 -17.41 -47.59
N LYS A 115 -28.12 -16.19 -47.14
CA LYS A 115 -27.23 -15.03 -47.30
C LYS A 115 -25.99 -15.18 -46.41
N LYS A 116 -24.84 -14.75 -46.94
CA LYS A 116 -23.53 -14.84 -46.26
C LYS A 116 -23.48 -14.17 -44.88
N LYS A 117 -24.34 -13.17 -44.61
CA LYS A 117 -24.44 -12.52 -43.29
C LYS A 117 -25.11 -13.40 -42.23
N ASP A 118 -26.06 -14.24 -42.63
CA ASP A 118 -26.82 -15.10 -41.73
C ASP A 118 -26.02 -16.37 -41.40
N LEU A 119 -25.24 -16.86 -42.38
CA LEU A 119 -24.26 -17.93 -42.17
C LEU A 119 -23.21 -17.59 -41.11
N ARG A 120 -22.84 -16.31 -40.94
CA ARG A 120 -21.88 -15.86 -39.90
C ARG A 120 -22.42 -15.99 -38.48
N LYS A 121 -23.75 -16.08 -38.31
CA LYS A 121 -24.41 -16.22 -37.00
C LYS A 121 -24.59 -17.68 -36.58
N LEU A 122 -24.51 -18.60 -37.54
CA LEU A 122 -24.68 -20.03 -37.28
C LEU A 122 -23.41 -20.59 -36.65
N VAL A 123 -23.57 -21.38 -35.59
CA VAL A 123 -22.48 -22.14 -34.99
C VAL A 123 -22.84 -23.61 -35.15
N LYS A 124 -21.92 -24.39 -35.73
CA LYS A 124 -22.10 -25.85 -35.83
C LYS A 124 -21.89 -26.46 -34.45
N ARG A 125 -22.81 -27.33 -34.05
CA ARG A 125 -22.76 -28.11 -32.82
C ARG A 125 -23.09 -29.55 -33.17
N ASP A 126 -22.39 -30.48 -32.56
CA ASP A 126 -22.62 -31.90 -32.80
C ASP A 126 -23.73 -32.40 -31.88
N THR A 127 -24.73 -33.04 -32.48
CA THR A 127 -25.69 -33.87 -31.77
C THR A 127 -25.11 -35.27 -31.72
N ASN A 128 -24.62 -35.69 -30.55
CA ASN A 128 -24.29 -37.11 -30.32
C ASN A 128 -25.54 -37.98 -30.50
#